data_AF-A0A372DZI2-F1
#
_entry.id   AF-A0A372DZI2-F1
#
_cell.length_a   1.000
_cell.length_b   1.000
_cell.length_c   1.000
_cell.angle_alpha   90.00
_cell.angle_beta   90.00
_cell.angle_gamma   90.00
#
_symmetry.space_group_name_H-M   'P 1'
#
loop_
_entity.id
_entity.type
_entity.pdbx_description
1 polymer ?
#
loop_
_entity_poly.entity_id
_entity_poly.type
_entity_poly.pdbx_seq_one_letter_code
_entity_poly.pdbx_strand_id
1 'polypeptide(L)'
;MQVLDIIAISPQETFLVGYPTQTMQPGPWELRRNGELVATVDVTGQAATEADQKGKLAPPGVVMCRGSIDKKNFDFARDEVTLVLPATQPGP
;
A
#
# COMPACT_ATOMS: atom_id res chain seq x y z
N MET A 1 -2.53 -6.38 1.65
CA MET A 1 -1.07 -6.25 1.42
C MET A 1 -0.46 -5.60 2.65
N GLN A 2 0.70 -6.08 3.12
CA GLN A 2 1.46 -5.37 4.17
C GLN A 2 2.32 -4.28 3.51
N VAL A 3 2.15 -3.05 3.99
CA VAL A 3 2.90 -1.87 3.57
C VAL A 3 4.08 -1.70 4.52
N LEU A 4 5.28 -1.63 3.95
CA LEU A 4 6.54 -1.46 4.67
C LEU A 4 6.98 0.01 4.70
N ASP A 5 6.76 0.73 3.61
CA ASP A 5 7.08 2.15 3.53
C ASP A 5 6.09 2.89 2.63
N ILE A 6 5.97 4.19 2.85
CA ILE A 6 5.12 5.09 2.09
C ILE A 6 6.01 6.24 1.59
N ILE A 7 6.00 6.45 0.28
CA ILE A 7 6.81 7.46 -0.39
C ILE A 7 5.85 8.43 -1.09
N ALA A 8 5.62 9.59 -0.47
CA ALA A 8 4.84 10.65 -1.11
C ALA A 8 5.69 11.31 -2.22
N ILE A 9 5.29 11.11 -3.47
CA ILE A 9 5.97 11.69 -4.64
C ILE A 9 5.43 13.09 -4.91
N SER A 10 4.14 13.30 -4.68
CA SER A 10 3.44 14.54 -4.90
C SER A 10 2.24 14.63 -3.95
N PRO A 11 1.65 15.82 -3.76
CA PRO A 11 0.48 15.98 -2.90
C PRO A 11 -0.71 15.07 -3.29
N GLN A 12 -0.74 14.59 -4.54
CA GLN A 12 -1.76 13.71 -5.08
C GLN A 12 -1.27 12.29 -5.38
N GLU A 13 0.04 12.02 -5.35
CA GLU A 13 0.61 10.73 -5.76
C GLU A 13 1.54 10.19 -4.68
N THR A 14 1.26 8.96 -4.28
CA THR A 14 1.99 8.26 -3.23
C THR A 14 2.31 6.84 -3.69
N PHE A 15 3.52 6.40 -3.42
CA PHE A 15 3.94 5.03 -3.64
C PHE A 15 3.95 4.27 -2.31
N LEU A 16 3.31 3.10 -2.30
CA LEU A 16 3.32 2.18 -1.18
C LEU A 16 4.29 1.06 -1.49
N VAL A 17 5.34 0.93 -0.70
CA VAL A 17 6.29 -0.16 -0.81
C VAL A 17 5.85 -1.25 0.15
N GLY A 18 5.76 -2.49 -0.31
CA GLY A 18 5.48 -3.60 0.60
C GLY A 18 5.52 -4.95 -0.08
N TYR A 19 4.90 -5.94 0.54
CA TYR A 19 4.79 -7.28 -0.03
C TYR A 19 3.36 -7.54 -0.50
N PRO A 20 3.02 -7.17 -1.75
CA PRO A 20 1.74 -7.57 -2.34
C PRO A 20 1.76 -9.09 -2.53
N THR A 21 0.91 -9.79 -1.78
CA THR A 21 0.69 -11.23 -1.94
C THR A 21 -0.16 -11.58 -3.16
N GLN A 22 -0.84 -10.58 -3.73
CA GLN A 22 -1.63 -10.68 -4.96
C GLN A 22 -1.45 -9.43 -5.81
N THR A 23 -1.78 -9.54 -7.10
CA THR A 23 -1.91 -8.37 -7.98
C THR A 23 -2.95 -7.42 -7.40
N MET A 24 -2.53 -6.21 -7.05
CA MET A 24 -3.48 -5.22 -6.57
C MET A 24 -4.26 -4.63 -7.74
N GLN A 25 -5.58 -4.74 -7.64
CA GLN A 25 -6.48 -4.21 -8.65
C GLN A 25 -6.52 -2.69 -8.54
N PRO A 26 -6.56 -1.98 -9.68
CA PRO A 26 -6.75 -0.54 -9.67
C PRO A 26 -8.13 -0.19 -9.10
N GLY A 27 -8.21 0.92 -8.37
CA GLY A 27 -9.41 1.42 -7.72
C GLY A 27 -9.17 1.89 -6.29
N PRO A 28 -10.22 2.20 -5.51
CA PRO A 28 -10.08 2.66 -4.14
C PRO A 28 -9.64 1.52 -3.22
N TRP A 29 -8.67 1.81 -2.36
CA TRP A 29 -8.14 0.93 -1.32
C TRP A 29 -8.11 1.67 0.01
N GLU A 30 -8.34 0.91 1.07
CA GLU A 30 -8.29 1.38 2.45
C GLU A 30 -6.90 1.12 3.02
N LEU A 31 -6.20 2.19 3.37
CA LEU A 31 -4.99 2.13 4.15
C LEU A 31 -5.38 2.06 5.63
N ARG A 32 -5.06 0.93 6.24
CA ARG A 32 -5.30 0.66 7.65
C ARG A 32 -3.99 0.60 8.41
N ARG A 33 -3.95 1.22 9.58
CA ARG A 33 -2.82 1.22 10.51
C ARG A 33 -3.27 0.52 11.78
N ASN A 34 -2.65 -0.60 12.14
CA ASN A 34 -3.08 -1.46 13.25
C ASN A 34 -4.57 -1.85 13.17
N GLY A 35 -5.10 -2.03 11.96
CA GLY A 35 -6.52 -2.32 11.72
C GLY A 35 -7.45 -1.10 11.68
N GLU A 36 -6.97 0.10 12.03
CA GLU A 36 -7.72 1.35 11.97
C GLU A 36 -7.62 2.00 10.59
N LEU A 37 -8.75 2.35 9.96
CA LEU A 37 -8.76 3.09 8.70
C LEU A 37 -8.18 4.49 8.90
N VAL A 38 -7.07 4.77 8.24
CA VAL A 38 -6.36 6.05 8.36
C VAL A 38 -6.44 6.89 7.09
N ALA A 39 -6.50 6.25 5.92
CA ALA A 39 -6.67 6.94 4.65
C ALA A 39 -7.29 6.00 3.61
N THR A 40 -7.92 6.59 2.60
CA THR A 40 -8.34 5.87 1.38
C THR A 40 -7.50 6.37 0.22
N VAL A 41 -6.89 5.47 -0.53
CA VAL A 41 -6.07 5.80 -1.69
C VAL A 41 -6.55 5.05 -2.91
N ASP A 42 -6.49 5.70 -4.07
CA ASP A 42 -6.87 5.10 -5.34
C ASP A 42 -5.63 4.43 -5.96
N VAL A 43 -5.54 3.11 -5.86
CA VAL A 43 -4.48 2.34 -6.51
C VAL A 43 -4.64 2.48 -8.02
N THR A 44 -3.61 2.96 -8.70
CA THR A 44 -3.59 3.08 -10.16
C THR A 44 -2.85 1.92 -10.81
N GLY A 45 -1.93 1.28 -10.08
CA GLY A 45 -1.19 0.13 -10.56
C GLY A 45 -0.15 -0.37 -9.56
N GLN A 46 0.57 -1.40 -9.98
CA GLN A 46 1.63 -2.03 -9.21
C GLN A 46 2.85 -2.21 -10.09
N ALA A 47 4.01 -1.77 -9.61
CA ALA A 47 5.32 -2.09 -10.16
C ALA A 47 6.02 -3.12 -9.28
N ALA A 48 6.49 -4.22 -9.86
CA ALA A 48 7.40 -5.11 -9.16
C ALA A 48 8.79 -4.45 -9.13
N THR A 49 9.48 -4.47 -7.98
CA THR A 49 10.93 -4.20 -8.01
C THR A 49 11.63 -5.42 -8.60
N GLU A 50 12.65 -5.20 -9.41
CA GLU A 50 13.47 -6.27 -9.96
C GLU A 50 14.14 -7.01 -8.81
N ALA A 51 13.93 -8.34 -8.74
CA ALA A 51 14.62 -9.17 -7.77
C ALA A 51 16.12 -9.15 -8.10
N ASP A 52 16.93 -8.58 -7.21
CA ASP A 52 18.37 -8.79 -7.28
C ASP A 52 18.63 -10.30 -7.15
N GLN A 53 19.28 -10.91 -8.14
CA GLN A 53 19.38 -12.36 -8.36
C GLN A 53 20.21 -13.11 -7.29
N LYS A 54 20.36 -12.59 -6.08
CA LYS A 54 21.13 -13.18 -4.98
C LYS A 54 20.32 -13.26 -3.68
N GLY A 55 19.34 -14.16 -3.66
CA GLY A 55 18.93 -14.81 -2.42
C GLY A 55 17.47 -14.60 -2.02
N LYS A 56 16.65 -15.62 -2.29
CA LYS A 56 15.54 -16.15 -1.47
C LYS A 56 14.50 -15.21 -0.82
N LEU A 57 14.44 -13.93 -1.15
CA LEU A 57 13.37 -13.03 -0.72
C LEU A 57 12.63 -12.51 -1.94
N ALA A 58 11.30 -12.69 -1.96
CA ALA A 58 10.46 -12.07 -2.96
C ALA A 58 10.72 -10.55 -2.91
N PRO A 59 11.01 -9.89 -4.04
CA PRO A 59 11.24 -8.46 -4.05
C PRO A 59 9.97 -7.74 -3.56
N PRO A 60 10.11 -6.65 -2.78
CA PRO A 60 8.96 -5.83 -2.43
C PRO A 60 8.32 -5.27 -3.71
N GLY A 61 7.00 -5.28 -3.76
CA GLY A 61 6.25 -4.58 -4.78
C GLY A 61 6.05 -3.12 -4.39
N VAL A 62 6.14 -2.24 -5.37
CA VAL A 62 5.74 -0.84 -5.24
C VAL A 62 4.35 -0.68 -5.84
N VAL A 63 3.46 -0.05 -5.11
CA VAL A 63 2.09 0.17 -5.54
C VAL A 63 1.92 1.64 -5.72
N MET A 64 1.48 2.02 -6.91
CA MET A 64 1.20 3.38 -7.26
C MET A 64 -0.23 3.68 -6.85
N CYS A 65 -0.41 4.71 -6.02
CA CYS A 65 -1.72 5.15 -5.62
C CYS A 65 -1.83 6.67 -5.62
N ARG A 66 -3.04 7.14 -5.88
CA ARG A 66 -3.41 8.54 -5.87
C ARG A 66 -4.14 8.83 -4.57
N GLY A 67 -3.65 9.83 -3.87
CA GLY A 67 -4.15 10.23 -2.57
C GLY A 67 -3.06 10.84 -1.71
N SER A 68 -3.48 11.76 -0.86
CA SER A 68 -2.61 12.35 0.16
C SER A 68 -2.55 11.40 1.35
N ILE A 69 -1.40 10.79 1.59
CA ILE A 69 -1.15 10.02 2.81
C ILE A 69 -0.24 10.82 3.72
N ASP A 70 -0.71 11.11 4.91
CA ASP A 70 0.09 11.81 5.91
C ASP A 70 1.06 10.83 6.60
N LYS A 71 2.21 10.58 5.97
CA LYS A 71 3.25 9.64 6.47
C LYS A 71 3.63 9.93 7.94
N LYS A 72 3.49 11.18 8.40
CA LYS A 72 3.76 11.58 9.80
C LYS A 72 2.90 10.83 10.82
N ASN A 73 1.75 10.30 10.42
CA ASN A 73 0.90 9.48 11.28
C ASN A 73 1.25 7.99 11.25
N PHE A 74 2.28 7.57 10.51
CA PHE A 74 2.66 6.17 10.38
C PHE A 74 4.03 5.93 10.99
N ASP A 75 4.08 5.09 12.01
CA ASP A 75 5.32 4.61 12.59
C ASP A 75 5.56 3.18 12.10
N PHE A 76 6.12 2.98 10.90
CA PHE A 76 6.32 1.64 10.30
C PHE A 76 7.17 0.68 11.14
N ALA A 77 7.86 1.17 12.17
CA ALA A 77 8.61 0.34 13.11
C ALA A 77 7.71 -0.27 14.21
N ARG A 78 6.54 0.31 14.47
CA ARG A 78 5.60 -0.09 15.53
C ARG A 78 4.21 -0.42 15.02
N ASP A 79 3.77 0.29 13.99
CA ASP A 79 2.47 0.19 13.39
C ASP A 79 2.47 -0.84 12.26
N GLU A 80 1.52 -1.75 12.30
CA GLU A 80 1.22 -2.65 11.19
C GLU A 80 0.36 -1.92 10.16
N VAL A 81 0.99 -1.51 9.06
CA VAL A 81 0.29 -0.83 7.97
C VAL A 81 -0.14 -1.86 6.93
N THR A 82 -1.44 -1.92 6.68
CA THR A 82 -2.04 -2.83 5.71
C THR A 82 -2.89 -2.08 4.72
N LEU A 83 -2.77 -2.45 3.45
CA LEU A 83 -3.67 -2.00 2.40
C LEU A 83 -4.69 -3.11 2.13
N VAL A 84 -5.96 -2.79 2.30
CA VAL A 84 -7.08 -3.73 2.07
C VAL A 84 -8.05 -3.12 1.08
N LEU A 85 -8.70 -3.96 0.28
CA LEU A 85 -9.82 -3.50 -0.52
C LEU A 85 -10.87 -2.94 0.44
N PRO A 86 -11.52 -1.80 0.13
CA PRO A 86 -12.70 -1.40 0.86
C PRO A 86 -13.62 -2.61 0.85
N ALA A 87 -14.10 -2.99 2.04
CA ALA A 87 -15.14 -3.99 2.12
C ALA A 87 -16.28 -3.44 1.26
N THR A 88 -16.41 -3.95 0.03
CA THR A 88 -17.61 -3.76 -0.75
C THR A 88 -18.67 -4.34 0.14
N GLN A 89 -19.41 -3.46 0.81
CA GLN A 89 -20.59 -3.81 1.56
C GLN A 89 -21.37 -4.72 0.60
N PRO A 90 -21.54 -6.03 0.87
CA PRO A 90 -22.44 -6.80 0.05
C PRO A 90 -23.77 -6.08 0.15
N GLY A 91 -24.21 -5.51 -0.98
CA GLY A 91 -25.50 -4.86 -1.06
C GLY A 91 -26.57 -5.83 -0.55
N PRO A 92 -27.59 -5.33 0.16
CA PRO A 92 -28.61 -6.14 0.83
C PRO A 92 -29.34 -7.10 -0.11
#